data_AF-A0A1A3NM84-F1
#
_entry.id   AF-A0A1A3NM84-F1
#
_cell.length_a   1.000
_cell.length_b   1.000
_cell.length_c   1.000
_cell.angle_alpha   90.00
_cell.angle_beta   90.00
_cell.angle_gamma   90.00
#
_symmetry.space_group_name_H-M   'P 1'
#
loop_
_entity.id
_entity.type
_entity.pdbx_description
1 polymer ?
#
loop_
_entity_poly.entity_id
_entity_poly.type
_entity_poly.pdbx_seq_one_letter_code
_entity_poly.pdbx_strand_id
1 'polypeptide(L)'
;MASPASAEALTGPYTAVIGNGPTINETWTFTPCGPGCTNLTMGNQAVRQLHLEGSTWKWSENQDGVTCITTIDSTTLAGLFGCVPMTLPLQLTKAG
;
A
#
# COMPACT_ATOMS: atom_id res chain seq x y z
N MET A 1 -16.63 -17.17 -19.47
CA MET A 1 -15.46 -16.27 -19.31
C MET A 1 -15.11 -16.27 -17.85
N ALA A 2 -14.02 -16.94 -17.47
CA ALA A 2 -13.53 -16.86 -16.11
C ALA A 2 -12.90 -15.47 -15.95
N SER A 3 -13.55 -14.60 -15.19
CA SER A 3 -12.88 -13.40 -14.68
C SER A 3 -11.59 -13.88 -14.02
N PRO A 4 -10.40 -13.31 -14.35
CA PRO A 4 -9.21 -13.64 -13.60
C PRO A 4 -9.57 -13.34 -12.15
N ALA A 5 -9.47 -14.37 -11.29
CA ALA A 5 -9.82 -14.28 -9.88
C ALA A 5 -9.25 -12.96 -9.38
N SER A 6 -10.15 -12.03 -9.11
CA SER A 6 -9.80 -10.67 -8.72
C SER A 6 -8.79 -10.84 -7.60
N ALA A 7 -7.55 -10.41 -7.81
CA ALA A 7 -6.74 -9.94 -6.70
C ALA A 7 -7.68 -8.99 -5.98
N GLU A 8 -8.23 -9.45 -4.86
CA GLU A 8 -9.33 -8.79 -4.16
C GLU A 8 -8.84 -7.37 -3.99
N ALA A 9 -9.51 -6.42 -4.66
CA ALA A 9 -9.00 -5.06 -4.70
C ALA A 9 -8.79 -4.66 -3.25
N LEU A 10 -7.58 -4.21 -2.88
CA LEU A 10 -7.32 -3.79 -1.51
C LEU A 10 -8.35 -2.71 -1.21
N THR A 11 -9.29 -3.03 -0.33
CA THR A 11 -10.51 -2.24 -0.12
C THR A 11 -10.91 -2.26 1.34
N GLY A 12 -11.27 -1.07 1.82
CA GLY A 12 -11.64 -0.84 3.21
C GLY A 12 -10.48 -0.40 4.10
N PRO A 13 -10.72 -0.30 5.42
CA PRO A 13 -9.73 0.11 6.39
C PRO A 13 -8.78 -1.04 6.75
N TYR A 14 -7.49 -0.72 6.82
CA TYR A 14 -6.42 -1.59 7.28
C TYR A 14 -5.60 -0.85 8.33
N THR A 15 -5.09 -1.59 9.30
CA THR A 15 -4.06 -1.10 10.21
C THR A 15 -2.70 -1.38 9.57
N ALA A 16 -1.98 -0.30 9.23
CA ALA A 16 -0.62 -0.34 8.73
C ALA A 16 0.37 -0.26 9.88
N VAL A 17 1.25 -1.25 9.97
CA VAL A 17 2.35 -1.33 10.93
C VAL A 17 3.65 -1.10 10.17
N ILE A 18 4.32 0.02 10.42
CA ILE A 18 5.51 0.45 9.70
C ILE A 18 6.71 0.43 10.65
N GLY A 19 7.77 -0.31 10.30
CA GLY A 19 9.04 -0.32 11.03
C GLY A 19 9.56 -1.71 11.40
N ASN A 20 10.88 -1.82 11.58
CA ASN A 20 11.61 -3.01 12.09
C ASN A 20 11.91 -2.93 13.60
N GLY A 21 11.32 -1.95 14.31
CA GLY A 21 11.65 -1.57 15.69
C GLY A 21 10.45 -0.91 16.39
N PRO A 22 10.54 0.32 16.95
CA PRO A 22 9.32 1.03 17.37
C PRO A 22 8.41 1.21 16.15
N THR A 23 7.31 0.46 16.13
CA THR A 23 6.41 0.41 14.98
C THR A 23 5.42 1.55 15.06
N ILE A 24 5.22 2.24 13.93
CA ILE A 24 4.15 3.21 13.77
C ILE A 24 2.92 2.45 13.31
N ASN A 25 1.82 2.57 14.06
CA ASN A 25 0.52 2.04 13.70
C ASN A 25 -0.39 3.15 13.16
N GLU A 26 -0.76 3.06 11.90
CA GLU A 26 -1.64 4.03 11.24
C GLU A 26 -2.84 3.33 10.59
N THR A 27 -3.96 4.04 10.49
CA THR A 27 -5.14 3.53 9.77
C THR A 27 -5.08 3.97 8.32
N TRP A 28 -5.03 2.99 7.42
CA TRP A 28 -4.95 3.16 5.99
C TRP A 28 -6.25 2.69 5.36
N THR A 29 -6.92 3.58 4.62
CA THR A 29 -8.15 3.26 3.92
C THR A 29 -7.87 3.12 2.45
N PHE A 30 -8.17 1.95 1.89
CA PHE A 30 -8.02 1.69 0.47
C PHE A 30 -9.36 1.76 -0.24
N THR A 31 -9.41 2.53 -1.32
CA THR A 31 -10.61 2.76 -2.13
C THR A 31 -10.30 2.43 -3.59
N PRO A 32 -11.03 1.49 -4.22
CA PRO A 32 -10.72 1.09 -5.59
C PRO A 32 -11.00 2.25 -6.56
N CYS A 33 -10.04 2.55 -7.45
CA CYS A 33 -10.18 3.58 -8.49
C CYS A 33 -10.40 3.02 -9.90
N GLY A 34 -10.29 1.69 -10.05
CA GLY A 34 -10.44 1.01 -11.32
C GLY A 34 -9.76 -0.37 -11.29
N PRO A 35 -9.80 -1.12 -12.40
CA PRO A 35 -9.12 -2.40 -12.50
C PRO A 35 -7.60 -2.21 -12.32
N GLY A 36 -7.01 -2.87 -11.31
CA GLY A 36 -5.59 -2.73 -10.98
C GLY A 36 -5.19 -1.37 -10.39
N CYS A 37 -6.15 -0.59 -9.87
CA CYS A 37 -5.93 0.72 -9.27
C CYS A 37 -6.61 0.78 -7.89
N THR A 38 -5.87 1.20 -6.85
CA THR A 38 -6.45 1.52 -5.54
C THR A 38 -5.88 2.83 -4.98
N ASN A 39 -6.74 3.65 -4.41
CA ASN A 39 -6.40 4.87 -3.73
C ASN A 39 -6.18 4.58 -2.25
N LEU A 40 -4.99 4.87 -1.74
CA LEU A 40 -4.64 4.81 -0.33
C LEU A 40 -4.80 6.19 0.31
N THR A 41 -5.59 6.24 1.37
CA THR A 41 -5.74 7.39 2.25
C THR A 41 -5.15 7.04 3.62
N MET A 42 -4.14 7.79 4.05
CA MET A 42 -3.50 7.63 5.37
C MET A 42 -3.97 8.76 6.28
N GLY A 43 -4.94 8.48 7.16
CA GLY A 43 -5.55 9.51 8.01
C GLY A 43 -6.03 10.73 7.22
N ASN A 44 -5.46 11.90 7.54
CA ASN A 44 -5.79 13.19 6.91
C ASN A 44 -4.82 13.62 5.79
N GLN A 45 -3.96 12.70 5.32
CA GLN A 45 -2.95 12.98 4.31
C GLN A 45 -3.49 12.89 2.87
N ALA A 46 -2.66 13.33 1.93
CA ALA A 46 -2.91 13.22 0.50
C ALA A 46 -3.15 11.77 0.06
N VAL A 47 -4.08 11.59 -0.87
CA VAL A 47 -4.42 10.30 -1.46
C VAL A 47 -3.29 9.84 -2.38
N ARG A 48 -2.78 8.63 -2.16
CA ARG A 48 -1.78 7.99 -3.03
C ARG A 48 -2.45 6.95 -3.91
N GLN A 49 -2.19 6.97 -5.21
CA GLN A 49 -2.72 5.97 -6.14
C GLN A 49 -1.73 4.83 -6.29
N LEU A 50 -2.08 3.64 -5.79
CA LEU A 50 -1.32 2.42 -6.01
C LEU A 50 -1.84 1.69 -7.24
N HIS A 51 -0.91 1.17 -8.02
CA HIS A 51 -1.19 0.33 -9.17
C HIS A 51 -0.77 -1.12 -8.88
N LEU A 52 -1.59 -2.07 -9.31
CA LEU A 52 -1.30 -3.49 -9.18
C LEU A 52 -0.35 -3.94 -10.29
N GLU A 53 0.84 -4.38 -9.93
CA GLU A 53 1.78 -5.03 -10.84
C GLU A 53 1.93 -6.50 -10.44
N GLY A 54 1.31 -7.40 -11.20
CA GLY A 54 1.27 -8.83 -10.87
C GLY A 54 0.46 -9.06 -9.59
N SER A 55 1.16 -9.28 -8.47
CA SER A 55 0.58 -9.52 -7.14
C SER A 55 0.99 -8.45 -6.12
N THR A 56 1.58 -7.34 -6.57
CA THR A 56 2.08 -6.30 -5.68
C THR A 56 1.48 -4.95 -6.06
N TRP A 57 0.81 -4.31 -5.11
CA TRP A 57 0.41 -2.92 -5.18
C TRP A 57 1.62 -2.03 -4.98
N LYS A 58 1.84 -1.11 -5.92
CA LYS A 58 3.00 -0.24 -5.94
C LYS A 58 2.60 1.21 -6.14
N TRP A 59 3.23 2.08 -5.38
CA TRP A 59 3.28 3.51 -5.61
C TRP A 59 4.73 3.97 -5.51
N SER A 60 5.09 4.91 -6.36
CA SER A 60 6.41 5.53 -6.32
C SER A 60 6.33 6.98 -6.76
N GLU A 61 7.03 7.85 -6.07
CA GLU A 61 7.14 9.27 -6.40
C GLU A 61 8.58 9.72 -6.19
N ASN A 62 9.12 10.49 -7.14
CA ASN A 62 10.40 11.14 -6.96
C ASN A 62 10.18 12.55 -6.42
N GLN A 63 10.75 12.83 -5.25
CA GLN A 63 10.72 14.13 -4.62
C GLN A 63 12.17 14.56 -4.35
N ASP A 64 12.58 15.67 -4.99
CA ASP A 64 13.91 16.28 -4.79
C ASP A 64 15.09 15.29 -4.99
N GLY A 65 14.98 14.40 -5.99
CA GLY A 65 15.99 13.37 -6.26
C GLY A 65 15.92 12.13 -5.36
N VAL A 66 15.01 12.12 -4.38
CA VAL A 66 14.75 10.98 -3.50
C VAL A 66 13.51 10.23 -4.00
N THR A 67 13.61 8.91 -4.17
CA THR A 67 12.48 8.09 -4.65
C THR A 67 11.76 7.47 -3.46
N CYS A 68 10.54 7.96 -3.19
CA CYS A 68 9.63 7.38 -2.22
C CYS A 68 8.86 6.23 -2.86
N ILE A 69 8.78 5.09 -2.18
CA ILE A 69 8.05 3.92 -2.64
C ILE A 69 7.14 3.39 -1.54
N THR A 70 5.99 2.86 -1.98
CA THR A 70 5.12 2.03 -1.17
C THR A 70 4.85 0.76 -1.96
N THR A 71 5.21 -0.39 -1.41
CA THR A 71 4.91 -1.70 -1.97
C THR A 71 4.10 -2.51 -0.97
N ILE A 72 3.08 -3.22 -1.44
CA ILE A 72 2.23 -4.10 -0.64
C ILE A 72 1.90 -5.32 -1.49
N ASP A 73 2.27 -6.51 -1.01
CA ASP A 73 1.86 -7.77 -1.60
C ASP A 73 0.36 -8.01 -1.34
N SER A 74 -0.40 -8.31 -2.39
CA SER A 74 -1.86 -8.45 -2.29
C SER A 74 -2.30 -9.69 -1.50
N THR A 75 -1.42 -10.66 -1.31
CA THR A 75 -1.74 -11.95 -0.67
C THR A 75 -1.33 -11.97 0.79
N THR A 76 -0.13 -11.48 1.10
CA THR A 76 0.47 -11.47 2.43
C THR A 76 0.27 -10.16 3.16
N LEU A 77 -0.19 -9.11 2.46
CA LEU A 77 -0.37 -7.76 3.01
C LEU A 77 0.93 -7.14 3.56
N ALA A 78 2.08 -7.69 3.17
CA ALA A 78 3.41 -7.27 3.56
C ALA A 78 4.06 -6.41 2.47
N GLY A 79 4.91 -5.47 2.85
CA GLY A 79 5.76 -4.81 1.87
C GLY A 79 6.67 -3.75 2.47
N LEU A 80 6.91 -2.67 1.73
CA LEU A 80 7.85 -1.61 2.09
C LEU A 80 7.20 -0.24 2.01
N PHE A 81 7.56 0.64 2.93
CA PHE A 81 7.13 2.03 2.95
C PHE A 81 8.31 2.93 3.32
N GLY A 82 8.55 3.97 2.53
CA GLY A 82 9.57 4.97 2.82
C GLY A 82 10.23 5.47 1.55
N CYS A 83 11.41 6.07 1.68
CA CYS A 83 12.11 6.62 0.53
C CYS A 83 13.54 6.10 0.46
N VAL A 84 13.97 5.66 -0.72
CA VAL A 84 15.28 5.05 -0.96
C VAL A 84 16.39 6.03 -0.53
N PRO A 85 17.39 5.59 0.26
CA PRO A 85 17.67 4.22 0.72
C PRO A 85 17.01 3.80 2.06
N MET A 86 16.22 4.67 2.68
CA MET A 86 15.57 4.47 3.98
C MET A 86 14.13 3.96 3.83
N THR A 87 13.97 2.70 3.39
CA THR A 87 12.66 2.03 3.38
C THR A 87 12.46 1.20 4.64
N LEU A 88 11.26 1.27 5.22
CA LEU A 88 10.85 0.48 6.38
C LEU A 88 9.92 -0.65 5.93
N PRO A 89 9.91 -1.79 6.62
CA PRO A 89 8.90 -2.81 6.36
C PRO A 89 7.53 -2.28 6.77
N LEU A 90 6.54 -2.69 6.01
CA LEU A 90 5.13 -2.40 6.21
C LEU A 90 4.40 -3.74 6.33
N GLN A 91 3.48 -3.84 7.28
CA GLN A 91 2.52 -4.95 7.39
C GLN A 91 1.12 -4.35 7.51
N LEU A 92 0.18 -4.79 6.67
CA LEU A 92 -1.22 -4.41 6.80
C LEU A 92 -2.01 -5.54 7.47
N THR A 93 -2.85 -5.16 8.41
CA THR A 93 -3.83 -6.05 9.03
C THR A 93 -5.21 -5.49 8.75
N LYS A 94 -6.13 -6.30 8.22
CA LYS A 94 -7.50 -5.85 7.96
C LYS A 94 -8.14 -5.40 9.27
N ALA A 95 -8.67 -4.17 9.31
CA ALA A 95 -9.44 -3.71 10.46
C ALA A 95 -10.80 -4.44 10.39
N GLY A 96 -11.08 -5.27 11.40
CA GLY A 96 -12.28 -6.08 11.51
C GLY A 96 -13.55 -5.28 11.78
#